data_AF-A0A520GIL4-F1
#
_entry.id   AF-A0A520GIL4-F1
#
_cell.length_a   1.000
_cell.length_b   1.000
_cell.length_c   1.000
_cell.angle_alpha   90.00
_cell.angle_beta   90.00
_cell.angle_gamma   90.00
#
_symmetry.space_group_name_H-M   'P 1'
#
loop_
_entity.id
_entity.type
_entity.pdbx_description
1 polymer ?
#
loop_
_entity_poly.entity_id
_entity_poly.type
_entity_poly.pdbx_seq_one_letter_code
_entity_poly.pdbx_strand_id
1 'polypeptide(L)' 'RTNLRFGCQILRHYLNRENGDLFLTLGRYNGSRGKAPYPNAVFANQRFYVFNDRSSAA' A
#
# COMPACT_ATOMS: atom_id res chain seq x y z
N ARG A 1 9.83 -13.63 7.89
CA ARG A 1 10.41 -12.92 6.71
C ARG A 1 9.61 -13.15 5.42
N THR A 2 9.15 -14.37 5.15
CA THR A 2 8.43 -14.76 3.92
C THR A 2 7.07 -14.06 3.72
N ASN A 3 6.25 -13.95 4.76
CA ASN A 3 4.90 -13.36 4.67
C ASN A 3 4.91 -11.90 4.20
N LEU A 4 5.88 -11.09 4.63
CA LEU A 4 6.00 -9.70 4.19
C LEU A 4 6.36 -9.61 2.70
N ARG A 5 7.26 -10.48 2.20
CA ARG A 5 7.61 -10.51 0.77
C ARG A 5 6.41 -10.90 -0.09
N PHE A 6 5.66 -11.93 0.33
CA PHE A 6 4.43 -12.31 -0.37
C PHE A 6 3.39 -11.21 -0.33
N GLY A 7 3.16 -10.58 0.82
CA GLY A 7 2.26 -9.43 0.95
C GLY A 7 2.62 -8.29 0.00
N CYS A 8 3.90 -7.89 -0.05
CA CYS A 8 4.38 -6.87 -0.98
C CYS A 8 4.20 -7.28 -2.46
N GLN A 9 4.39 -8.56 -2.78
CA GLN A 9 4.23 -9.05 -4.15
C GLN A 9 2.76 -9.06 -4.59
N ILE A 10 1.85 -9.47 -3.72
CA ILE A 10 0.40 -9.39 -3.95
C ILE A 10 -0.03 -7.93 -4.11
N LEU A 11 0.45 -7.04 -3.24
CA LEU A 11 0.14 -5.62 -3.32
C LEU A 11 0.64 -5.01 -4.64
N ARG A 12 1.86 -5.34 -5.07
CA ARG A 12 2.41 -4.89 -6.37
C ARG A 12 1.60 -5.44 -7.55
N HIS A 13 1.15 -6.69 -7.49
CA HIS A 13 0.27 -7.24 -8.51
C HIS A 13 -1.03 -6.44 -8.63
N TYR A 14 -1.65 -6.08 -7.52
CA TYR A 14 -2.86 -5.23 -7.55
C TYR A 14 -2.58 -3.80 -8.00
N LEU A 15 -1.42 -3.24 -7.66
CA LEU A 15 -1.02 -1.92 -8.13
C LEU A 15 -0.95 -1.88 -9.65
N ASN A 16 -0.34 -2.89 -10.27
CA ASN A 16 -0.29 -3.01 -11.72
C ASN A 16 -1.69 -3.18 -12.33
N ARG A 17 -2.57 -3.96 -11.69
CA ARG A 17 -3.95 -4.18 -12.16
C ARG A 17 -4.84 -2.95 -12.07
N GLU A 18 -4.61 -2.07 -11.10
CA GLU A 18 -5.34 -0.81 -10.95
C GLU A 18 -4.59 0.36 -11.60
N ASN A 19 -3.64 0.09 -12.50
CA ASN A 19 -2.89 1.09 -13.26
C ASN A 19 -2.19 2.16 -12.39
N GLY A 20 -1.68 1.75 -11.22
CA GLY A 20 -1.01 2.66 -10.28
C GLY A 20 -1.93 3.38 -9.30
N ASP A 21 -3.25 3.19 -9.37
CA ASP A 21 -4.18 3.80 -8.42
C ASP A 21 -4.08 3.10 -7.04
N LEU A 22 -3.47 3.79 -6.08
CA LEU A 22 -3.29 3.28 -4.72
C LEU A 22 -4.60 3.13 -3.95
N PHE A 23 -5.60 3.98 -4.18
CA PHE A 23 -6.89 3.88 -3.51
C PHE A 23 -7.60 2.60 -3.90
N LEU A 24 -7.68 2.32 -5.20
CA LEU A 24 -8.28 1.09 -5.72
C LEU A 24 -7.45 -0.15 -5.36
N THR A 25 -6.12 -0.02 -5.37
CA THR A 25 -5.18 -1.09 -4.98
C THR A 25 -5.38 -1.52 -3.54
N LEU A 26 -5.39 -0.58 -2.60
CA LEU A 26 -5.59 -0.86 -1.16
C LEU A 26 -6.97 -1.43 -0.90
N GLY A 27 -8.00 -0.88 -1.57
CA GLY A 27 -9.34 -1.42 -1.52
C GLY A 27 -9.38 -2.88 -2.00
N ARG A 28 -8.76 -3.19 -3.13
CA ARG A 28 -8.72 -4.56 -3.66
C ARG A 28 -7.91 -5.50 -2.78
N TYR A 29 -6.78 -5.06 -2.25
CA TYR A 29 -5.92 -5.84 -1.36
C TYR A 29 -6.67 -6.29 -0.09
N ASN A 30 -7.51 -5.41 0.47
CA ASN A 30 -8.37 -5.72 1.62
C ASN A 30 -9.67 -6.48 1.25
N GLY A 31 -10.03 -6.58 -0.02
CA GLY A 31 -11.34 -7.13 -0.46
C GLY A 31 -12.49 -6.11 -0.41
N SER A 32 -12.19 -4.83 -0.26
CA SER A 32 -13.13 -3.71 -0.17
C SER A 32 -12.94 -2.72 -1.32
N ARG A 33 -12.77 -3.21 -2.56
CA ARG A 33 -12.47 -2.36 -3.73
C ARG A 33 -13.52 -1.26 -3.90
N GLY A 34 -13.07 -0.01 -4.06
CA GLY A 34 -13.93 1.16 -4.19
C GLY A 34 -14.53 1.67 -2.87
N LYS A 35 -14.34 0.97 -1.75
CA LYS A 35 -14.76 1.44 -0.42
C LYS A 35 -13.65 2.25 0.23
N ALA A 36 -13.98 3.46 0.65
CA ALA A 36 -13.05 4.41 1.26
C ALA A 36 -12.48 4.05 2.65
N PRO A 37 -13.16 3.32 3.56
CA PRO A 37 -12.68 3.16 4.95
C PRO A 37 -11.26 2.61 5.08
N TYR A 38 -10.91 1.56 4.34
CA TYR A 38 -9.60 0.94 4.44
C TYR A 38 -8.47 1.77 3.77
N PRO A 39 -8.59 2.21 2.51
CA PRO A 39 -7.61 3.11 1.91
C PRO A 39 -7.38 4.38 2.75
N ASN A 40 -8.46 5.00 3.25
CA ASN A 40 -8.36 6.21 4.06
C ASN A 40 -7.62 5.96 5.38
N ALA A 41 -7.89 4.82 6.04
CA ALA A 41 -7.16 4.45 7.26
C ALA A 41 -5.67 4.29 7.00
N VAL A 42 -5.28 3.65 5.88
CA VAL A 42 -3.87 3.50 5.50
C VAL A 42 -3.23 4.85 5.21
N PHE A 43 -3.88 5.72 4.41
CA PHE A 43 -3.36 7.05 4.10
C PHE A 43 -3.24 7.95 5.34
N ALA A 44 -4.21 7.89 6.25
CA ALA A 44 -4.16 8.64 7.50
C ALA A 44 -2.96 8.24 8.38
N ASN A 45 -2.56 6.96 8.32
CA ASN A 45 -1.41 6.45 9.06
C ASN A 45 -0.07 6.67 8.34
N GLN A 46 -0.06 6.83 7.02
CA GLN A 46 1.16 6.94 6.21
C GLN A 46 2.13 8.02 6.74
N ARG A 47 1.61 9.18 7.16
CA ARG A 47 2.41 10.30 7.70
C ARG A 47 3.21 9.95 8.97
N PHE A 48 2.76 8.97 9.76
CA PHE A 48 3.45 8.55 10.99
C PHE A 48 4.54 7.50 10.70
N TYR A 49 4.46 6.85 9.54
CA TYR A 49 5.34 5.76 9.15
C TYR A 49 6.08 6.06 7.84
N VAL A 50 6.24 7.34 7.49
CA VAL A 50 7.07 7.74 6.35
C VAL A 50 8.46 7.14 6.56
N PHE A 51 8.85 6.26 5.65
CA PHE A 51 10.17 5.67 5.67
C PHE A 51 11.17 6.77 5.32
N ASN A 52 11.85 7.29 6.34
CA ASN A 52 13.00 8.14 6.13
C ASN A 52 14.19 7.25 5.79
N ASP A 53 14.52 7.16 4.51
CA ASP A 53 15.70 6.43 4.08
C ASP A 53 16.94 7.16 4.61
N ARG A 54 17.67 6.50 5.51
CA ARG A 54 18.93 7.01 6.07
C ARG A 54 19.99 7.26 4.98
N SER A 55 19.78 6.73 3.77
CA SER A 55 20.64 6.91 2.60
C SER A 55 20.52 8.29 1.93
N SER A 56 19.53 9.10 2.33
CA SER A 56 19.30 10.45 1.76
C SER A 56 20.20 11.54 2.39
N ALA A 57 21.04 11.18 3.36
CA ALA A 57 21.88 12.08 4.14
C ALA A 57 23.38 11.96 3.78
N ALA A 58 23.70 11.59 2.54
CA ALA A 58 25.06 11.58 1.99
C ALA A 58 25.27 12.77 1.05
#